data_AF-A0A0D5MAC3-F1
#
_entry.id   AF-A0A0D5MAC3-F1
#
_cell.length_a   1.000
_cell.length_b   1.000
_cell.length_c   1.000
_cell.angle_alpha   90.00
_cell.angle_beta   90.00
_cell.angle_gamma   90.00
#
_symmetry.space_group_name_H-M   'P 1'
#
loop_
_entity.id
_entity.type
_entity.pdbx_description
1 polymer ?
#
loop_
_entity_poly.entity_id
_entity_poly.type
_entity_poly.pdbx_seq_one_letter_code
_entity_poly.pdbx_strand_id
1 'polypeptide(L)'
;MLKSMLKIAQNTINSKTGSGYRKIYLSRYQQDEHACAGCKSTFPTSRIQVDHIIPQKHGGSNAITNLQAMCAPCNNAKSAKIDQLALKYSGAALVREIKKIYR
;
A
#
# COMPACT_ATOMS: atom_id res chain seq x y z
N MET A 1 19.51 -12.48 -1.51
CA MET A 1 18.39 -13.41 -1.23
C MET A 1 17.09 -12.71 -0.84
N LEU A 2 16.98 -11.99 0.28
CA LEU A 2 15.68 -11.41 0.69
C LEU A 2 15.17 -10.31 -0.26
N LYS A 3 16.04 -9.36 -0.66
CA LYS A 3 15.68 -8.31 -1.64
C LYS A 3 15.27 -8.89 -3.00
N SER A 4 15.93 -9.96 -3.44
CA SER A 4 15.59 -10.63 -4.70
C SER A 4 14.24 -11.36 -4.59
N MET A 5 13.92 -11.98 -3.46
CA MET A 5 12.61 -12.60 -3.22
C MET A 5 11.47 -11.58 -3.18
N LEU A 6 11.66 -10.43 -2.51
CA LEU A 6 10.68 -9.34 -2.51
C LEU A 6 10.43 -8.81 -3.93
N LYS A 7 11.48 -8.69 -4.74
CA LYS A 7 11.35 -8.23 -6.13
C LYS A 7 10.61 -9.25 -7.01
N ILE A 8 10.89 -10.54 -6.83
CA ILE A 8 10.16 -11.62 -7.49
C ILE A 8 8.67 -11.54 -7.11
N ALA A 9 8.34 -11.47 -5.82
CA ALA A 9 6.96 -11.37 -5.36
C ALA A 9 6.25 -10.13 -5.91
N GLN A 10 6.90 -8.96 -5.86
CA GLN A 10 6.39 -7.71 -6.45
C GLN A 10 6.08 -7.91 -7.94
N ASN A 11 7.02 -8.43 -8.72
CA ASN A 11 6.87 -8.61 -10.16
C ASN A 11 5.77 -9.62 -10.51
N THR A 12 5.70 -10.75 -9.80
CA THR A 12 4.69 -11.79 -10.00
C THR A 12 3.28 -11.26 -9.75
N ILE A 13 3.10 -10.45 -8.70
CA ILE A 13 1.80 -9.83 -8.42
C ILE A 13 1.49 -8.76 -9.48
N ASN A 14 2.46 -7.89 -9.76
CA ASN A 14 2.28 -6.77 -10.69
C ASN A 14 1.98 -7.24 -12.11
N SER A 15 2.52 -8.38 -12.55
CA SER A 15 2.22 -8.94 -13.88
C SER A 15 0.76 -9.41 -14.00
N LYS A 16 0.10 -9.76 -12.89
CA LYS A 16 -1.32 -10.14 -12.86
C LYS A 16 -2.25 -8.94 -12.73
N THR A 17 -1.88 -7.95 -11.91
CA THR A 17 -2.73 -6.78 -11.64
C THR A 17 -2.51 -5.63 -12.64
N GLY A 18 -1.36 -5.61 -13.32
CA GLY A 18 -0.98 -4.57 -14.25
C GLY A 18 -0.87 -3.17 -13.61
N SER A 19 -0.89 -2.14 -14.45
CA SER A 19 -0.94 -0.72 -14.04
C SER A 19 -2.35 -0.25 -13.64
N GLY A 20 -3.37 -1.09 -13.83
CA GLY A 20 -4.79 -0.77 -13.56
C GLY A 20 -5.20 -0.83 -12.09
N TYR A 21 -4.26 -0.89 -11.14
CA TYR A 21 -4.52 -1.07 -9.71
C TYR A 21 -5.50 -0.05 -9.13
N ARG A 22 -5.48 1.21 -9.61
CA ARG A 22 -6.43 2.24 -9.21
C ARG A 22 -7.87 1.84 -9.58
N LYS A 23 -8.08 1.41 -10.83
CA LYS A 23 -9.39 0.96 -11.29
C LYS A 23 -9.86 -0.26 -10.50
N ILE A 24 -8.98 -1.24 -10.29
CA ILE A 24 -9.28 -2.44 -9.50
C ILE A 24 -9.71 -2.07 -8.07
N TYR A 25 -8.97 -1.18 -7.40
CA TYR A 25 -9.31 -0.72 -6.06
C TYR A 25 -10.69 -0.06 -6.02
N LEU A 26 -10.94 0.92 -6.89
CA LEU A 26 -12.22 1.64 -6.93
C LEU A 26 -13.40 0.73 -7.34
N SER A 27 -13.17 -0.26 -8.22
CA SER A 27 -14.19 -1.26 -8.56
C SER A 27 -14.49 -2.24 -7.43
N ARG A 28 -13.54 -2.50 -6.52
CA ARG A 28 -13.75 -3.36 -5.36
C ARG A 28 -14.39 -2.63 -4.17
N TYR A 29 -14.11 -1.34 -4.04
CA TYR A 29 -14.65 -0.45 -3.02
C TYR A 29 -15.55 0.59 -3.70
N GLN A 30 -16.68 0.14 -4.23
CA GLN A 30 -17.64 1.02 -4.91
C GLN A 30 -18.39 1.88 -3.90
N GLN A 31 -17.89 3.09 -3.68
CA GLN A 31 -18.45 4.08 -2.77
C GLN A 31 -18.31 5.47 -3.39
N ASP A 32 -19.20 6.38 -3.02
CA ASP A 32 -19.14 7.77 -3.48
C ASP A 32 -18.05 8.57 -2.76
N GLU A 33 -17.66 8.12 -1.56
CA GLU A 33 -16.63 8.74 -0.74
C GLU A 33 -15.74 7.71 -0.03
N HIS A 34 -14.53 8.14 0.35
CA HIS A 34 -13.61 7.33 1.14
C HIS A 34 -12.92 8.16 2.23
N ALA A 35 -12.69 7.53 3.38
CA ALA A 35 -11.83 8.07 4.42
C ALA A 35 -10.35 8.01 3.99
N CYS A 36 -9.64 9.12 4.08
CA CYS A 36 -8.21 9.17 3.82
C CYS A 36 -7.44 8.39 4.90
N ALA A 37 -6.57 7.47 4.49
CA ALA A 37 -5.76 6.70 5.42
C ALA A 37 -4.77 7.55 6.25
N GLY A 38 -4.40 8.74 5.77
CA GLY A 38 -3.56 9.72 6.48
C GLY A 38 -4.35 10.54 7.51
N CYS A 39 -5.16 11.49 7.03
CA CYS A 39 -5.86 12.45 7.91
C CYS A 39 -7.20 11.96 8.46
N LYS A 40 -7.69 10.79 8.04
CA LYS A 40 -8.98 10.19 8.44
C LYS A 40 -10.24 10.94 8.02
N SER A 41 -10.13 12.14 7.44
CA SER A 41 -11.26 12.85 6.84
C SER A 41 -11.79 12.11 5.61
N THR A 42 -13.09 12.26 5.35
CA THR A 42 -13.78 11.68 4.19
C THR A 42 -13.72 12.61 2.98
N PHE A 43 -13.51 12.05 1.80
CA PHE A 43 -13.46 12.78 0.54
C PHE A 43 -14.24 12.04 -0.54
N PRO A 44 -14.86 12.74 -1.49
CA PRO A 44 -15.48 12.10 -2.64
C PRO A 44 -14.45 11.33 -3.47
N THR A 45 -14.88 10.25 -4.11
CA THR A 45 -14.02 9.37 -4.92
C THR A 45 -13.23 10.12 -5.99
N SER A 46 -13.78 11.21 -6.53
CA SER A 46 -13.12 12.10 -7.49
C SER A 46 -11.89 12.84 -6.92
N ARG A 47 -11.82 13.02 -5.60
CA ARG A 47 -10.71 13.69 -4.88
C ARG A 47 -9.77 12.70 -4.16
N ILE A 48 -10.00 11.40 -4.34
CA ILE A 48 -9.19 10.34 -3.73
C ILE A 48 -8.17 9.77 -4.71
N GLN A 49 -6.97 9.59 -4.20
CA GLN A 49 -5.86 8.85 -4.81
C GLN A 49 -5.80 7.44 -4.21
N VAL A 50 -5.35 6.48 -5.02
CA VAL A 50 -5.09 5.11 -4.57
C VAL A 50 -3.59 4.99 -4.43
N ASP A 51 -3.12 4.95 -3.18
CA ASP A 51 -1.71 4.90 -2.82
C ASP A 51 -1.29 3.49 -2.39
N HIS A 52 -0.01 3.19 -2.52
CA HIS A 52 0.57 1.95 -2.03
C HIS A 52 1.00 2.09 -0.57
N ILE A 53 0.42 1.29 0.33
CA ILE A 53 0.76 1.24 1.76
C ILE A 53 2.29 1.05 1.91
N ILE A 54 2.83 -0.03 1.35
CA ILE A 54 4.26 -0.18 1.12
C ILE A 54 4.58 0.44 -0.24
N PRO A 55 5.42 1.49 -0.34
CA PRO A 55 5.77 2.10 -1.61
C PRO A 55 6.40 1.10 -2.58
N GLN A 56 6.13 1.25 -3.88
CA GLN A 56 6.70 0.37 -4.91
C GLN A 56 8.24 0.37 -4.91
N LYS A 57 8.88 1.51 -4.61
CA LYS A 57 10.35 1.59 -4.47
C LYS A 57 10.91 0.70 -3.35
N HIS A 58 10.07 0.30 -2.41
CA HIS A 58 10.40 -0.57 -1.29
C HIS A 58 9.84 -2.00 -1.45
N GLY A 59 9.44 -2.37 -2.68
CA GLY A 59 8.95 -3.72 -2.99
C GLY A 59 7.46 -3.91 -2.77
N GLY A 60 6.69 -2.85 -2.50
CA GLY A 60 5.24 -2.95 -2.45
C GLY A 60 4.64 -3.29 -3.81
N SER A 61 3.71 -4.23 -3.84
CA SER A 61 3.05 -4.67 -5.06
C SER A 61 1.76 -3.89 -5.33
N ASN A 62 1.19 -4.11 -6.50
CA ASN A 62 -0.13 -3.62 -6.91
C ASN A 62 -1.27 -4.50 -6.37
N ALA A 63 -0.98 -5.44 -5.47
CA ALA A 63 -2.02 -6.21 -4.79
C ALA A 63 -2.95 -5.24 -4.06
N ILE A 64 -4.25 -5.50 -4.15
CA ILE A 64 -5.27 -4.67 -3.49
C ILE A 64 -5.05 -4.53 -1.98
N THR A 65 -4.44 -5.53 -1.34
CA THR A 65 -4.08 -5.53 0.09
C THR A 65 -2.96 -4.56 0.44
N ASN A 66 -2.20 -4.10 -0.56
CA ASN A 66 -1.17 -3.07 -0.41
C ASN A 66 -1.66 -1.69 -0.88
N LEU A 67 -2.95 -1.51 -1.13
CA LEU A 67 -3.52 -0.24 -1.59
C LEU A 67 -4.36 0.43 -0.49
N GLN A 68 -4.39 1.75 -0.49
CA GLN A 68 -5.16 2.58 0.43
C GLN A 68 -5.71 3.84 -0.26
N ALA A 69 -6.85 4.34 0.22
CA ALA A 69 -7.39 5.63 -0.21
C ALA A 69 -6.67 6.79 0.51
N MET A 70 -6.16 7.76 -0.23
CA MET A 70 -5.53 8.95 0.32
C MET A 70 -5.95 10.22 -0.40
N CYS A 71 -6.18 11.30 0.33
CA CYS A 71 -6.29 12.62 -0.29
C CYS A 71 -4.94 13.07 -0.84
N ALA A 72 -4.94 13.96 -1.83
CA ALA A 72 -3.71 14.41 -2.48
C ALA A 72 -2.67 15.02 -1.51
N PRO A 73 -3.04 15.88 -0.53
CA PRO A 73 -2.06 16.40 0.44
C PRO A 73 -1.37 15.31 1.25
N CYS A 74 -2.14 14.35 1.80
CA CYS A 74 -1.57 13.26 2.58
C CYS A 74 -0.72 12.33 1.71
N ASN A 75 -1.18 12.01 0.50
CA ASN A 75 -0.41 11.17 -0.41
C ASN A 75 0.93 11.82 -0.79
N ASN A 76 0.92 13.12 -1.10
CA ASN A 76 2.14 13.88 -1.38
C ASN A 76 3.08 13.93 -0.16
N ALA A 77 2.54 14.14 1.04
CA ALA A 77 3.32 14.17 2.27
C ALA A 77 3.94 12.81 2.62
N LYS A 78 3.20 11.71 2.39
CA LYS A 78 3.70 10.33 2.52
C LYS A 78 4.78 10.04 1.48
N SER A 79 4.54 10.42 0.22
CA SER A 79 5.42 10.11 -0.91
C SER A 79 5.80 8.63 -0.86
N ALA A 80 7.09 8.32 -0.88
CA ALA A 80 7.59 6.97 -0.71
C ALA A 80 8.25 6.75 0.66
N LYS A 81 7.73 7.38 1.72
CA LYS A 81 8.14 7.10 3.10
C LYS A 81 7.50 5.79 3.59
N ILE A 82 8.20 5.09 4.47
CA ILE A 82 7.64 4.00 5.26
C ILE A 82 6.99 4.63 6.49
N ASP A 83 5.67 4.55 6.59
CA ASP A 83 4.90 5.05 7.72
C ASP A 83 4.46 3.92 8.66
N GLN A 84 3.71 4.24 9.69
CA GLN A 84 3.20 3.27 10.65
C GLN A 84 2.38 2.17 9.98
N LEU A 85 1.62 2.51 8.93
CA LEU A 85 0.80 1.55 8.20
C LEU A 85 1.70 0.63 7.36
N ALA A 86 2.69 1.18 6.66
CA ALA A 86 3.69 0.39 5.96
C ALA A 86 4.44 -0.58 6.89
N LEU A 87 4.78 -0.16 8.12
CA LEU A 87 5.35 -1.05 9.13
C LEU A 87 4.36 -2.17 9.47
N LYS A 88 3.12 -1.84 9.84
CA LYS A 88 2.07 -2.81 10.17
C LYS A 88 1.81 -3.83 9.04
N TYR A 89 1.83 -3.37 7.79
CA TYR A 89 1.54 -4.20 6.62
C TYR A 89 2.77 -4.91 6.03
N SER A 90 3.99 -4.52 6.43
CA SER A 90 5.20 -5.21 5.98
C SER A 90 5.33 -6.58 6.65
N GLY A 91 5.55 -7.62 5.84
CA GLY A 91 6.03 -8.92 6.34
C GLY A 91 7.37 -8.83 7.11
N ALA A 92 8.09 -7.70 7.00
CA ALA A 92 9.31 -7.42 7.73
C ALA A 92 9.09 -6.96 9.18
N ALA A 93 7.97 -6.32 9.52
CA ALA A 93 7.60 -6.07 10.91
C ALA A 93 7.31 -7.40 11.63
N LEU A 94 6.61 -8.32 10.96
CA LEU A 94 6.37 -9.68 11.42
C LEU A 94 7.69 -10.45 11.66
N VAL A 95 8.66 -10.37 10.74
CA VAL A 95 9.97 -11.03 10.90
C VAL A 95 10.80 -10.43 12.06
N ARG A 96 10.69 -9.14 12.39
CA ARG A 96 11.39 -8.53 13.54
C ARG A 96 10.77 -8.86 14.89
N GLU A 97 9.44 -8.95 14.97
CA GLU A 97 8.72 -9.42 16.16
C GLU A 97 9.06 -10.89 16.44
N ILE A 98 9.07 -11.75 15.41
CA ILE A 98 9.53 -13.14 15.50
C ILE A 98 10.97 -13.20 16.06
N LYS A 99 11.91 -12.39 15.55
CA LYS A 99 13.30 -12.38 16.05
C LYS A 99 13.47 -11.86 17.49
N LYS A 100 12.50 -11.13 18.04
CA LYS A 100 12.50 -10.70 19.45
C LYS A 100 11.92 -11.76 20.39
N ILE A 101 10.98 -12.56 19.92
CA ILE A 101 10.36 -13.67 20.69
C ILE A 101 11.32 -14.87 20.81
N TYR A 102 12.10 -15.14 19.76
CA TYR A 102 13.08 -16.22 19.73
C TYR A 102 14.52 -15.74 20.02
N ARG A 103 14.64 -14.69 20.85
CA ARG A 103 15.91 -14.20 21.37
C ARG A 103 15.99 -14.49 22.86
#